data_AF-M0JHZ1-F1
#
_entry.id   AF-M0JHZ1-F1
#
_cell.length_a   1.000
_cell.length_b   1.000
_cell.length_c   1.000
_cell.angle_alpha   90.00
_cell.angle_beta   90.00
_cell.angle_gamma   90.00
#
_symmetry.space_group_name_H-M   'P 1'
#
loop_
_entity.id
_entity.type
_entity.pdbx_description
1 polymer ?
#
loop_
_entity_poly.entity_id
_entity_poly.type
_entity_poly.pdbx_seq_one_letter_code
_entity_poly.pdbx_strand_id
1 'polypeptide(L)'
;MNRCLYSLPVAKLRNLMTYKAAWQGIPSDDVDPEYTSQQCPICGHTEQANRHKKRFKCCECEHQDHADRGAGVSVAQKWLRTQDDRDVPALKTLPQVRKWELRRQASGPVDGPTVASDTGRGDQTDGIRGVSD
;
A
#
# COMPACT_ATOMS: atom_id res chain seq x y z
N MET A 1 -8.65 38.46 24.14
CA MET A 1 -8.94 37.11 24.69
C MET A 1 -7.61 36.42 24.97
N ASN A 2 -7.19 36.44 26.24
CA ASN A 2 -5.94 35.84 26.67
C ASN A 2 -6.11 34.31 26.68
N ARG A 3 -5.55 33.62 25.68
CA ARG A 3 -5.48 32.16 25.69
C ARG A 3 -4.46 31.76 26.75
N CYS A 4 -4.92 31.02 27.75
CA CYS A 4 -4.14 30.61 28.92
C CYS A 4 -2.81 29.95 28.51
N LEU A 5 -1.70 30.42 29.07
CA LEU A 5 -0.31 30.02 28.74
C LEU A 5 0.02 28.54 29.05
N TYR A 6 -0.92 27.77 29.59
CA TYR A 6 -0.85 26.32 29.82
C TYR A 6 -1.29 25.47 28.62
N SER A 7 -1.57 26.08 27.46
CA SER A 7 -1.95 25.34 26.26
C SER A 7 -0.77 24.57 25.68
N LEU A 8 -0.96 23.28 25.39
CA LEU A 8 -0.03 22.46 24.64
C LEU A 8 0.34 23.16 23.31
N PRO A 9 1.62 23.49 23.05
CA PRO A 9 2.02 24.15 21.82
C PRO A 9 2.00 23.15 20.65
N VAL A 10 0.84 22.98 20.02
CA VAL A 10 0.57 21.94 19.00
C VAL A 10 1.58 21.98 17.85
N ALA A 11 1.93 23.18 17.35
CA ALA A 11 2.93 23.33 16.30
C ALA A 11 4.32 22.84 16.73
N LYS A 12 4.74 23.19 17.96
CA LYS A 12 6.02 22.72 18.51
C LYS A 12 6.02 21.21 18.71
N LEU A 13 4.91 20.64 19.18
CA LEU A 13 4.77 19.20 19.35
C LEU A 13 4.90 18.46 18.02
N ARG A 14 4.21 18.92 16.96
CA ARG A 14 4.33 18.36 15.61
C ARG A 14 5.78 18.39 15.11
N ASN A 15 6.44 19.54 15.23
CA ASN A 15 7.85 19.67 14.81
C ASN A 15 8.77 18.69 15.55
N LEU A 16 8.58 18.51 16.85
CA LEU A 16 9.36 17.56 17.64
C LEU A 16 9.07 16.11 17.23
N MET A 17 7.81 15.78 16.91
CA MET A 17 7.44 14.45 16.40
C MET A 17 8.12 14.17 15.05
N THR A 18 8.01 15.08 14.09
CA THR A 18 8.66 14.96 12.77
C THR A 18 10.18 14.84 12.90
N TYR A 19 10.80 15.69 13.71
CA TYR A 19 12.24 15.65 13.96
C TYR A 19 12.69 14.30 14.54
N LYS A 20 11.99 13.78 15.56
CA LYS A 20 12.35 12.49 16.18
C LYS A 20 12.03 11.30 15.29
N ALA A 21 10.96 11.36 14.50
CA ALA A 21 10.64 10.33 13.51
C ALA A 21 11.75 10.25 12.45
N ALA A 22 12.17 11.40 11.90
CA ALA A 22 13.26 11.48 10.93
C ALA A 22 14.59 10.97 11.50
N TRP A 23 14.89 11.24 12.77
CA TRP A 23 16.08 10.69 13.44
C TRP A 23 16.11 9.15 13.44
N GLN A 24 14.94 8.52 13.52
CA GLN A 24 14.80 7.06 13.49
C GLN A 24 14.54 6.50 12.07
N GLY A 25 14.57 7.35 11.03
CA GLY A 25 14.24 6.95 9.66
C GLY A 25 12.77 6.59 9.44
N ILE A 26 11.86 7.02 10.33
CA ILE A 26 10.43 6.81 10.21
C ILE A 26 9.83 7.96 9.37
N PRO A 27 9.14 7.68 8.25
CA PRO A 27 8.48 8.72 7.47
C PRO A 27 7.32 9.33 8.24
N SER A 28 7.11 10.63 8.07
CA SER A 28 6.00 11.36 8.66
C SER A 28 5.42 12.34 7.64
N ASP A 29 4.10 12.39 7.54
CA ASP A 29 3.36 13.30 6.67
C ASP A 29 2.33 14.10 7.46
N ASP A 30 1.96 15.26 6.92
CA ASP A 30 0.86 16.06 7.42
C ASP A 30 -0.43 15.78 6.65
N VAL A 31 -1.55 15.86 7.37
CA VAL A 31 -2.90 15.74 6.84
C VAL A 31 -3.65 17.02 7.13
N ASP A 32 -4.43 17.50 6.16
CA ASP A 32 -5.32 18.63 6.38
C ASP A 32 -6.31 18.34 7.54
N PRO A 33 -6.28 19.11 8.64
CA PRO A 33 -7.10 18.83 9.81
C PRO A 33 -8.60 19.10 9.60
N GLU A 34 -9.00 19.71 8.49
CA GLU A 34 -10.39 20.11 8.25
C GLU A 34 -11.36 18.93 8.36
N TYR A 35 -12.43 19.14 9.13
CA TYR A 35 -13.53 18.20 9.40
C TYR A 35 -13.19 16.81 9.95
N THR A 36 -11.92 16.52 10.25
CA THR A 36 -11.45 15.21 10.74
C THR A 36 -12.11 14.73 12.03
N SER A 37 -12.65 15.63 12.86
CA SER A 37 -13.36 15.28 14.10
C SER A 37 -14.90 15.27 13.99
N GLN A 38 -15.43 15.62 12.83
CA GLN A 38 -16.87 15.69 12.54
C GLN A 38 -17.31 14.65 11.50
N GLN A 39 -16.37 14.21 10.65
CA GLN A 39 -16.61 13.19 9.64
C GLN A 39 -16.72 11.80 10.28
N CYS A 40 -17.77 11.06 9.91
CA CYS A 40 -17.94 9.67 10.29
C CYS A 40 -16.95 8.78 9.53
N PRO A 41 -16.14 7.94 10.21
CA PRO A 41 -15.20 7.04 9.56
C PRO A 41 -15.87 5.85 8.85
N ILE A 42 -17.17 5.64 9.05
CA ILE A 42 -17.95 4.54 8.45
C ILE A 42 -18.64 5.00 7.17
N CYS A 43 -19.52 6.01 7.24
CA CYS A 43 -20.32 6.45 6.10
C CYS A 43 -19.77 7.70 5.40
N GLY A 44 -18.84 8.43 6.03
CA GLY A 44 -18.29 9.68 5.46
C GLY A 44 -19.14 10.94 5.72
N HIS A 45 -20.32 10.82 6.34
CA HIS A 45 -21.15 11.98 6.71
C HIS A 45 -20.41 12.96 7.61
N THR A 46 -20.47 14.24 7.27
CA THR A 46 -19.76 15.30 7.98
C THR A 46 -20.76 16.32 8.50
N GLU A 47 -20.92 16.39 9.81
CA GLU A 47 -21.85 17.30 10.45
C GLU A 47 -21.35 17.68 11.84
N GLN A 48 -21.57 18.93 12.26
CA GLN A 48 -21.16 19.40 13.58
C GLN A 48 -21.86 18.64 14.71
N ALA A 49 -23.12 18.25 14.50
CA ALA A 49 -23.92 17.48 15.46
C ALA A 49 -23.37 16.07 15.72
N ASN A 50 -22.52 15.54 14.83
CA ASN A 50 -21.92 14.21 14.99
C ASN A 50 -21.02 14.13 16.25
N ARG A 51 -20.44 15.26 16.70
CA ARG A 51 -19.53 15.32 17.84
C ARG A 51 -20.11 16.12 18.99
N HIS A 52 -20.18 15.51 20.17
CA HIS A 52 -20.51 16.18 21.41
C HIS A 52 -19.43 15.93 22.48
N LYS A 53 -18.53 16.91 22.66
CA LYS A 53 -17.37 16.84 23.56
C LYS A 53 -16.49 15.61 23.26
N LYS A 54 -16.48 14.63 24.16
CA LYS A 54 -15.72 13.37 24.08
C LYS A 54 -16.48 12.24 23.36
N ARG A 55 -17.77 12.43 23.08
CA ARG A 55 -18.63 11.45 22.43
C ARG A 55 -18.81 11.80 20.97
N PHE A 56 -18.90 10.77 20.14
CA PHE A 56 -19.25 10.86 18.74
C PHE A 56 -20.44 9.96 18.48
N LYS A 57 -21.47 10.47 17.83
CA LYS A 57 -22.61 9.71 17.31
C LYS A 57 -22.96 10.27 15.94
N CYS A 58 -22.81 9.48 14.88
CA CYS A 58 -23.19 9.93 13.54
C CYS A 58 -24.71 10.13 13.44
N CYS A 59 -25.13 11.24 12.84
CA CYS A 59 -26.55 11.54 12.60
C CYS A 59 -27.17 10.73 11.45
N GLU A 60 -26.36 10.17 10.54
CA GLU A 60 -26.83 9.41 9.39
C GLU A 60 -26.83 7.89 9.65
N CYS A 61 -25.67 7.32 10.02
CA CYS A 61 -25.53 5.87 10.21
C CYS A 61 -25.59 5.42 11.68
N GLU A 62 -25.86 6.35 12.60
CA GLU A 62 -25.96 6.12 14.05
C GLU A 62 -24.71 5.53 14.74
N HIS A 63 -23.58 5.42 14.03
CA HIS A 63 -22.33 4.91 14.56
C HIS A 63 -21.86 5.71 15.78
N GLN A 64 -21.49 5.02 16.86
CA GLN A 64 -21.05 5.62 18.12
C GLN A 64 -19.60 5.24 18.45
N ASP A 65 -18.82 6.24 18.87
CA ASP A 65 -17.43 6.05 19.29
C ASP A 65 -16.96 7.16 20.25
N HIS A 66 -15.75 7.01 20.77
CA HIS A 66 -15.02 8.11 21.40
C HIS A 66 -14.53 9.09 20.32
N ALA A 67 -14.77 10.39 20.52
CA ALA A 67 -14.47 11.41 19.52
C ALA A 67 -12.99 11.44 19.11
N ASP A 68 -12.07 11.22 20.05
CA ASP A 68 -10.63 11.23 19.75
C ASP A 68 -10.18 9.96 18.99
N ARG A 69 -10.81 8.81 19.26
CA ARG A 69 -10.53 7.57 18.51
C ARG A 69 -11.03 7.71 17.07
N GLY A 70 -12.28 8.15 16.92
CA GLY A 70 -12.89 8.41 15.61
C GLY A 70 -12.07 9.41 14.81
N ALA A 71 -11.64 10.52 15.42
CA ALA A 71 -10.79 11.51 14.75
C ALA A 71 -9.45 10.93 14.29
N GLY A 72 -8.82 10.05 15.09
CA GLY A 72 -7.59 9.36 14.69
C GLY A 72 -7.78 8.48 13.45
N VAL A 73 -8.90 7.74 13.39
CA VAL A 73 -9.26 6.93 12.21
C VAL A 73 -9.51 7.82 10.99
N SER A 74 -10.28 8.91 11.15
CA SER A 74 -10.58 9.84 10.06
C SER A 74 -9.31 10.52 9.51
N VAL A 75 -8.33 10.87 10.35
CA VAL A 75 -7.02 11.39 9.91
C VAL A 75 -6.28 10.35 9.05
N ALA A 76 -6.23 9.09 9.48
CA ALA A 76 -5.59 8.03 8.73
C ALA A 76 -6.29 7.78 7.38
N GLN A 77 -7.62 7.75 7.36
CA GLN A 77 -8.41 7.60 6.14
C GLN A 77 -8.20 8.78 5.17
N LYS A 78 -8.13 10.00 5.67
CA LYS A 78 -7.89 11.20 4.84
C LYS A 78 -6.48 11.20 4.24
N TRP A 79 -5.48 10.74 4.99
CA TRP A 79 -4.13 10.53 4.46
C TRP A 79 -4.14 9.50 3.33
N LEU A 80 -4.73 8.32 3.57
CA LEU A 80 -4.80 7.25 2.56
C LEU A 80 -5.45 7.71 1.26
N ARG A 81 -6.58 8.42 1.33
CA ARG A 81 -7.25 8.98 0.14
C ARG A 81 -6.34 9.93 -0.65
N THR A 82 -5.62 10.80 0.06
CA THR A 82 -4.66 11.71 -0.58
C THR A 82 -3.51 10.97 -1.25
N GLN A 83 -3.08 9.83 -0.71
CA GLN A 83 -2.03 9.01 -1.30
C GLN A 83 -2.53 8.23 -2.52
N ASP A 84 -3.74 7.67 -2.48
CA ASP A 84 -4.37 7.01 -3.63
C ASP A 84 -4.53 7.96 -4.84
N ASP A 85 -4.73 9.26 -4.58
CA ASP A 85 -4.76 10.31 -5.60
C ASP A 85 -3.36 10.70 -6.11
N ARG A 86 -2.33 10.53 -5.29
CA ARG A 86 -0.92 10.71 -5.67
C ARG A 86 -0.35 9.54 -6.48
N ASP A 87 -0.99 8.37 -6.40
CA ASP A 87 -0.64 7.24 -7.26
C ASP A 87 -0.87 7.60 -8.74
N VAL A 88 0.24 7.62 -9.47
CA VAL A 88 0.37 8.22 -10.80
C VAL A 88 -0.70 7.69 -11.78
N PRO A 89 -1.52 8.57 -12.40
CA PRO A 89 -2.56 8.16 -13.34
C PRO A 89 -2.05 7.28 -14.48
N ALA A 90 -0.79 7.48 -14.88
CA ALA A 90 -0.12 6.72 -15.94
C ALA A 90 -0.20 5.21 -15.70
N LEU A 91 -0.09 4.72 -14.46
CA LEU A 91 -0.20 3.27 -14.16
C LEU A 91 -1.61 2.72 -14.40
N LYS A 92 -2.65 3.56 -14.27
CA LYS A 92 -4.05 3.20 -14.55
C LYS A 92 -4.38 3.26 -16.05
N THR A 93 -3.66 4.08 -16.83
CA THR A 93 -3.81 4.21 -18.29
C THR A 93 -2.81 3.39 -19.11
N LEU A 94 -1.87 2.67 -18.48
CA LEU A 94 -0.99 1.79 -19.21
C LEU A 94 -1.83 0.74 -19.96
N PRO A 95 -1.65 0.58 -21.28
CA PRO A 95 -2.28 -0.51 -21.98
C PRO A 95 -1.84 -1.82 -21.32
N GLN A 96 -2.79 -2.70 -21.02
CA GLN A 96 -2.53 -4.06 -20.55
C GLN A 96 -1.86 -4.84 -21.68
N VAL A 97 -0.57 -4.60 -21.86
CA VAL A 97 0.23 -5.30 -22.85
C VAL A 97 0.47 -6.72 -22.35
N ARG A 98 0.00 -7.70 -23.11
CA ARG A 98 0.35 -9.10 -22.88
C ARG A 98 1.84 -9.25 -23.13
N LYS A 99 2.65 -9.19 -22.06
CA LYS A 99 4.11 -9.30 -22.13
C LYS A 99 4.58 -10.52 -22.94
N TRP A 100 3.84 -11.64 -22.87
CA TRP A 100 4.16 -12.84 -23.66
C TRP A 100 3.96 -12.64 -25.17
N GLU A 101 2.98 -11.84 -25.57
CA GLU A 101 2.62 -11.58 -26.96
C GLU A 101 3.62 -10.62 -27.61
N LEU A 102 3.95 -9.53 -26.92
CA LEU A 102 5.03 -8.62 -27.33
C LEU A 102 6.39 -9.34 -27.41
N ARG A 103 6.69 -10.21 -26.42
CA ARG A 103 7.93 -10.99 -26.46
C ARG A 103 7.97 -11.93 -27.67
N ARG A 104 6.84 -12.55 -28.03
CA ARG A 104 6.74 -13.44 -29.20
C ARG A 104 6.86 -12.69 -30.52
N GLN A 105 6.34 -11.46 -30.60
CA GLN A 105 6.47 -10.60 -31.79
C GLN A 105 7.88 -9.99 -31.93
N ALA A 106 8.53 -9.65 -30.81
CA ALA A 106 9.89 -9.10 -30.79
C ALA A 106 10.97 -10.19 -30.97
N SER A 107 10.65 -11.43 -30.61
CA SER A 107 11.41 -12.60 -31.05
C SER A 107 11.08 -12.78 -32.54
N GLY A 108 11.91 -12.21 -33.41
CA GLY A 108 11.74 -12.39 -34.86
C GLY A 108 11.70 -13.88 -35.26
N PRO A 109 11.37 -14.19 -36.53
CA PRO A 109 11.35 -15.56 -37.03
C PRO A 109 12.66 -16.27 -36.69
N VAL A 110 12.59 -17.32 -35.88
CA VAL A 110 13.76 -18.13 -35.54
C VAL A 110 13.86 -19.22 -36.60
N ASP A 111 14.54 -18.93 -37.71
CA ASP A 111 14.71 -19.86 -38.84
C ASP A 111 15.89 -20.84 -38.63
N GLY A 112 16.33 -21.07 -37.39
CA GLY A 112 17.45 -21.95 -37.08
C GLY A 112 16.99 -23.26 -36.45
N PRO A 113 17.34 -24.45 -36.99
CA PRO A 113 17.04 -25.70 -36.31
C PRO A 113 17.82 -25.77 -35.00
N THR A 114 17.14 -26.12 -33.91
CA THR A 114 17.79 -26.42 -32.64
C THR A 114 18.77 -27.56 -32.86
N VAL A 115 20.07 -27.28 -32.73
CA VAL A 115 21.12 -28.30 -32.88
C VAL A 115 21.03 -29.22 -31.68
N ALA A 116 20.42 -30.39 -31.84
CA ALA A 116 20.57 -31.49 -30.90
C ALA A 116 21.98 -32.05 -31.13
N SER A 117 22.93 -31.71 -30.26
CA SER A 117 24.25 -32.31 -30.30
C SER A 117 24.14 -33.79 -29.95
N ASP A 118 24.46 -34.62 -30.93
CA ASP A 118 24.45 -36.07 -30.88
C ASP A 118 25.67 -36.56 -30.07
N THR A 119 25.50 -36.84 -28.77
CA THR A 119 26.52 -37.59 -28.02
C THR A 119 26.32 -39.07 -28.28
N GLY A 120 26.93 -39.53 -29.36
CA GLY A 120 27.06 -40.94 -29.67
C GLY A 120 28.04 -41.68 -28.75
N ARG A 121 27.84 -43.01 -28.74
CA ARG A 121 28.85 -44.09 -28.78
C ARG A 121 28.60 -45.15 -27.71
N GLY A 122 27.94 -46.23 -28.13
CA GLY A 122 27.96 -47.49 -27.41
C GLY A 122 29.30 -48.20 -27.62
N ASP A 123 29.81 -48.79 -26.55
CA ASP A 123 30.74 -49.92 -26.59
C ASP A 123 30.05 -51.10 -25.92
N GLN A 124 29.94 -52.20 -26.68
CA GLN A 124 29.62 -53.53 -26.17
C GLN A 124 30.90 -54.13 -25.60
N THR A 125 30.84 -54.69 -24.39
CA THR A 125 31.72 -55.79 -24.00
C THR A 125 30.90 -56.89 -23.35
N ASP A 126 31.39 -58.10 -23.62
CA ASP A 126 30.71 -59.37 -23.56
C ASP A 126 30.40 -59.88 -22.15
N GLY A 127 29.35 -60.71 -22.08
CA GLY A 127 28.89 -61.34 -20.86
C GLY A 127 29.89 -62.27 -20.19
N ILE A 128 29.80 -62.32 -18.85
CA ILE A 128 30.29 -63.41 -18.03
C ILE A 128 29.09 -64.15 -17.43
N ARG A 129 29.14 -65.48 -17.59
CA ARG A 129 28.17 -66.51 -17.21
C ARG A 129 28.19 -66.81 -15.71
N GLY A 130 27.02 -67.24 -15.19
CA GLY A 130 26.85 -68.17 -14.04
C GLY A 130 27.06 -67.55 -12.66
N VAL A 131 26.35 -67.93 -11.59
CA VAL A 131 25.82 -69.25 -11.22
C VAL A 131 24.60 -69.06 -10.29
N SER A 132 23.62 -69.94 -10.44
CA SER A 132 22.53 -70.18 -9.48
C SER A 132 23.03 -71.02 -8.30
N ASP A 133 22.73 -70.60 -7.07
CA ASP A 133 21.87 -71.31 -6.10
C ASP A 133 21.66 -70.45 -4.86
#